data_AF-A0A8H6XUS7-F1
#
_entry.id   AF-A0A8H6XUS7-F1
#
_cell.length_a   1.000
_cell.length_b   1.000
_cell.length_c   1.000
_cell.angle_alpha   90.00
_cell.angle_beta   90.00
_cell.angle_gamma   90.00
#
_symmetry.space_group_name_H-M   'P 1'
#
loop_
_entity.id
_entity.type
_entity.pdbx_description
1 polymer ?
#
loop_
_entity_poly.entity_id
_entity_poly.type
_entity_poly.pdbx_seq_one_letter_code
_entity_poly.pdbx_strand_id
1 'polypeptide(L)'
;MLSILIAAPLLLLSRSPTPVLGATVSSTPAQTFLGIGGSGAWWPHDLFNFPDAVRQNLSTLLFSQSGLGLSSYRFNVGGGGVGVINPVRAPETFYVSAGVYNFSADPEGVFFMQQAGAHGVTITAFVNSAPAALTSNHANCGGTFVNGALCILSKSGTCH
;
A
#
# COMPACT_ATOMS: atom_id res chain seq x y z
N MET A 1 -23.66 -43.94 61.56
CA MET A 1 -23.60 -42.66 60.83
C MET A 1 -23.80 -42.95 59.36
N LEU A 2 -24.91 -42.50 58.78
CA LEU A 2 -25.32 -42.79 57.40
C LEU A 2 -24.87 -41.60 56.53
N SER A 3 -23.88 -41.80 55.66
CA SER A 3 -23.47 -40.77 54.68
C SER A 3 -24.28 -40.95 53.41
N ILE A 4 -25.09 -39.94 53.07
CA ILE A 4 -25.82 -39.84 51.81
C ILE A 4 -24.93 -39.06 50.84
N LEU A 5 -24.41 -39.71 49.81
CA LEU A 5 -23.78 -39.05 48.67
C LEU A 5 -24.86 -38.63 47.67
N ILE A 6 -25.03 -37.32 47.50
CA ILE A 6 -25.91 -36.72 46.49
C ILE A 6 -25.18 -36.75 45.15
N ALA A 7 -25.62 -37.59 44.22
CA ALA A 7 -25.17 -37.55 42.83
C ALA A 7 -25.88 -36.40 42.11
N ALA A 8 -25.17 -35.31 41.81
CA ALA A 8 -25.67 -34.27 40.93
C ALA A 8 -25.60 -34.75 39.47
N PRO A 9 -26.70 -34.72 38.70
CA PRO A 9 -26.66 -35.12 37.30
C PRO A 9 -25.90 -34.07 36.48
N LEU A 10 -24.88 -34.53 35.77
CA LEU A 10 -24.17 -33.73 34.78
C LEU A 10 -25.11 -33.52 33.59
N LEU A 11 -25.79 -32.37 33.53
CA LEU A 11 -26.54 -31.98 32.33
C LEU A 11 -25.56 -31.67 31.20
N LEU A 12 -25.43 -32.61 30.26
CA LEU A 12 -24.83 -32.36 28.96
C LEU A 12 -25.76 -31.44 28.16
N LEU A 13 -25.41 -30.15 28.05
CA LEU A 13 -26.08 -29.26 27.10
C LEU A 13 -25.75 -29.73 25.68
N SER A 14 -26.68 -30.43 25.03
CA SER A 14 -26.61 -30.70 23.60
C SER A 14 -26.82 -29.39 22.84
N ARG A 15 -25.74 -28.84 22.28
CA ARG A 15 -25.81 -27.69 21.37
C ARG A 15 -26.43 -28.16 20.06
N SER A 16 -27.65 -27.75 19.77
CA SER A 16 -28.28 -27.99 18.46
C SER A 16 -27.39 -27.41 17.36
N PRO A 17 -27.11 -28.14 16.27
CA PRO A 17 -26.33 -27.62 15.17
C PRO A 17 -27.04 -26.39 14.59
N THR A 18 -26.34 -25.26 14.57
CA THR A 18 -26.81 -24.05 13.90
C THR A 18 -27.00 -24.37 12.42
N PRO A 19 -28.18 -24.11 11.81
CA PRO A 19 -28.37 -24.36 10.40
C PRO A 19 -27.39 -23.49 9.61
N VAL A 20 -26.51 -24.14 8.84
CA VAL A 20 -25.60 -23.47 7.92
C VAL A 20 -26.44 -23.06 6.71
N LEU A 21 -26.75 -21.77 6.59
CA LEU A 21 -27.39 -21.23 5.39
C LEU A 21 -26.36 -21.26 4.25
N GLY A 22 -26.67 -22.02 3.19
CA GLY A 22 -25.87 -22.04 1.97
C GLY A 22 -26.09 -20.77 1.14
N ALA A 23 -25.03 -20.30 0.48
CA ALA A 23 -25.12 -19.22 -0.51
C ALA A 23 -25.41 -19.78 -1.91
N THR A 24 -26.16 -19.04 -2.72
CA THR A 24 -26.39 -19.35 -4.15
C THR A 24 -25.53 -18.45 -5.04
N VAL A 25 -24.99 -19.00 -6.12
CA VAL A 25 -24.19 -18.28 -7.12
C VAL A 25 -25.07 -17.92 -8.30
N SER A 26 -25.10 -16.64 -8.68
CA SER A 26 -25.80 -16.17 -9.87
C SER A 26 -25.01 -16.51 -11.15
N SER A 27 -25.68 -16.95 -12.20
CA SER A 27 -25.09 -17.13 -13.54
C SER A 27 -25.10 -15.85 -14.38
N THR A 28 -25.74 -14.79 -13.91
CA THR A 28 -25.80 -13.50 -14.62
C THR A 28 -24.52 -12.70 -14.34
N PRO A 29 -23.80 -12.24 -15.39
CA PRO A 29 -22.64 -11.37 -15.21
C PRO A 29 -22.99 -10.07 -14.48
N ALA A 30 -22.10 -9.63 -13.60
CA ALA A 30 -22.21 -8.34 -12.90
C ALA A 30 -21.12 -7.37 -13.42
N GLN A 31 -20.39 -6.71 -12.53
CA GLN A 31 -19.30 -5.79 -12.89
C GLN A 31 -18.06 -6.53 -13.40
N THR A 32 -17.29 -5.86 -14.26
CA THR A 32 -15.93 -6.30 -14.62
C THR A 32 -14.95 -5.89 -13.54
N PHE A 33 -14.19 -6.84 -12.99
CA PHE A 33 -13.07 -6.54 -12.12
C PHE A 33 -11.82 -6.26 -12.97
N LEU A 34 -11.30 -5.05 -12.86
CA LEU A 34 -10.06 -4.66 -13.54
C LEU A 34 -8.81 -5.17 -12.83
N GLY A 35 -8.94 -5.51 -11.55
CA GLY A 35 -7.82 -6.01 -10.78
C GLY A 35 -7.99 -5.90 -9.27
N ILE A 36 -7.00 -6.46 -8.58
CA ILE A 36 -6.78 -6.28 -7.15
C ILE A 36 -5.35 -5.79 -6.99
N GLY A 37 -5.15 -4.82 -6.11
CA GLY A 37 -3.85 -4.19 -5.95
C GLY A 37 -3.50 -3.80 -4.52
N GLY A 38 -2.24 -3.45 -4.34
CA GLY A 38 -1.65 -3.04 -3.06
C GLY A 38 -1.03 -1.65 -3.15
N SER A 39 -1.01 -0.94 -2.02
CA SER A 39 -0.28 0.33 -1.88
C SER A 39 1.19 0.07 -1.58
N GLY A 40 2.08 0.81 -2.24
CA GLY A 40 3.52 0.86 -1.98
C GLY A 40 3.95 1.90 -0.95
N ALA A 41 3.02 2.48 -0.18
CA ALA A 41 3.38 3.50 0.81
C ALA A 41 4.06 2.89 2.04
N TRP A 42 5.19 3.50 2.43
CA TRP A 42 5.87 3.38 3.72
C TRP A 42 6.54 2.03 4.01
N TRP A 43 5.87 0.91 3.79
CA TRP A 43 6.44 -0.42 4.07
C TRP A 43 7.72 -0.76 3.28
N PRO A 44 7.95 -0.24 2.04
CA PRO A 44 9.21 -0.49 1.35
C PRO A 44 10.43 -0.03 2.13
N HIS A 45 10.30 1.06 2.89
CA HIS A 45 11.37 1.65 3.67
C HIS A 45 12.03 0.64 4.61
N ASP A 46 11.22 -0.08 5.37
CA ASP A 46 11.72 -1.09 6.31
C ASP A 46 12.27 -2.32 5.57
N LEU A 47 11.52 -2.80 4.57
CA LEU A 47 11.82 -4.05 3.86
C LEU A 47 13.02 -3.93 2.92
N PHE A 48 13.37 -2.72 2.49
CA PHE A 48 14.54 -2.50 1.65
C PHE A 48 15.86 -2.82 2.36
N ASN A 49 15.88 -2.79 3.71
CA ASN A 49 17.06 -3.13 4.51
C ASN A 49 17.28 -4.64 4.68
N PHE A 50 16.35 -5.47 4.21
CA PHE A 50 16.49 -6.92 4.27
C PHE A 50 17.40 -7.42 3.13
N PRO A 51 18.02 -8.60 3.28
CA PRO A 51 18.83 -9.20 2.22
C PRO A 51 18.06 -9.31 0.90
N ASP A 52 18.76 -9.18 -0.23
CA ASP A 52 18.19 -9.24 -1.58
C ASP A 52 17.25 -10.43 -1.78
N ALA A 53 17.66 -11.62 -1.33
CA ALA A 53 16.85 -12.82 -1.44
C ALA A 53 15.48 -12.69 -0.73
N VAL A 54 15.42 -11.97 0.40
CA VAL A 54 14.16 -11.73 1.11
C VAL A 54 13.28 -10.74 0.34
N ARG A 55 13.87 -9.66 -0.18
CA ARG A 55 13.16 -8.67 -0.99
C ARG A 55 12.59 -9.29 -2.27
N GLN A 56 13.36 -10.16 -2.92
CA GLN A 56 12.92 -10.88 -4.11
C GLN A 56 11.84 -11.93 -3.82
N ASN A 57 11.98 -12.65 -2.72
CA ASN A 57 10.94 -13.59 -2.29
C ASN A 57 9.63 -12.85 -2.00
N LEU A 58 9.68 -11.70 -1.32
CA LEU A 58 8.50 -10.88 -1.07
C LEU A 58 7.87 -10.37 -2.39
N SER A 59 8.67 -9.86 -3.32
CA SER A 59 8.18 -9.45 -4.64
C SER A 59 7.48 -10.59 -5.38
N THR A 60 8.04 -11.80 -5.31
CA THR A 60 7.40 -13.00 -5.87
C THR A 60 6.06 -13.29 -5.18
N LEU A 61 6.01 -13.25 -3.85
CA LEU A 61 4.77 -13.47 -3.10
C LEU A 61 3.69 -12.44 -3.42
N LEU A 62 4.06 -11.18 -3.69
CA LEU A 62 3.11 -10.11 -4.00
C LEU A 62 2.64 -10.15 -5.46
N PHE A 63 3.56 -10.29 -6.41
CA PHE A 63 3.32 -9.98 -7.82
C PHE A 63 3.24 -11.21 -8.73
N SER A 64 3.83 -12.34 -8.34
CA SER A 64 3.73 -13.58 -9.12
C SER A 64 2.36 -14.22 -8.96
N GLN A 65 1.91 -14.92 -10.02
CA GLN A 65 0.73 -15.79 -9.99
C GLN A 65 0.89 -17.00 -9.05
N SER A 66 2.12 -17.34 -8.64
CA SER A 66 2.37 -18.33 -7.59
C SER A 66 2.15 -17.79 -6.17
N GLY A 67 1.94 -16.48 -6.02
CA GLY A 67 1.64 -15.79 -4.76
C GLY A 67 0.25 -15.16 -4.79
N LEU A 68 0.14 -13.90 -4.35
CA LEU A 68 -1.10 -13.13 -4.39
C LEU A 68 -1.53 -12.74 -5.81
N GLY A 69 -0.60 -12.73 -6.77
CA GLY A 69 -0.90 -12.39 -8.16
C GLY A 69 -1.52 -11.00 -8.33
N LEU A 70 -1.08 -10.01 -7.54
CA LEU A 70 -1.63 -8.65 -7.61
C LEU A 70 -1.51 -8.12 -9.04
N SER A 71 -2.61 -7.60 -9.58
CA SER A 71 -2.65 -7.08 -10.94
C SER A 71 -2.46 -5.56 -11.01
N SER A 72 -2.46 -4.89 -9.85
CA SER A 72 -2.12 -3.47 -9.74
C SER A 72 -1.22 -3.16 -8.54
N TYR A 73 -0.27 -2.24 -8.72
CA TYR A 73 0.58 -1.72 -7.66
C TYR A 73 0.55 -0.20 -7.65
N ARG A 74 0.27 0.39 -6.49
CA ARG A 74 0.22 1.85 -6.34
C ARG A 74 1.55 2.36 -5.79
N PHE A 75 2.37 2.97 -6.63
CA PHE A 75 3.67 3.53 -6.23
C PHE A 75 3.49 4.90 -5.57
N ASN A 76 4.01 5.07 -4.35
CA ASN A 76 3.97 6.35 -3.65
C ASN A 76 5.17 7.22 -4.04
N VAL A 77 4.92 8.21 -4.89
CA VAL A 77 5.92 9.25 -5.18
C VAL A 77 5.97 10.22 -4.00
N GLY A 78 7.12 10.32 -3.35
CA GLY A 78 7.25 11.08 -2.11
C GLY A 78 7.48 12.58 -2.28
N GLY A 79 7.00 13.33 -1.28
CA GLY A 79 7.12 14.79 -1.19
C GLY A 79 8.25 15.27 -0.26
N GLY A 80 9.02 14.37 0.37
CA GLY A 80 10.20 14.74 1.15
C GLY A 80 10.03 14.71 2.67
N GLY A 81 8.84 14.36 3.18
CA GLY A 81 8.62 14.05 4.59
C GLY A 81 8.80 15.18 5.61
N VAL A 82 8.99 16.43 5.19
CA VAL A 82 9.17 17.59 6.09
C VAL A 82 7.92 17.78 6.96
N GLY A 83 8.12 17.78 8.28
CA GLY A 83 7.03 17.90 9.26
C GLY A 83 6.27 16.61 9.53
N VAL A 84 6.67 15.48 8.94
CA VAL A 84 6.13 14.16 9.28
C VAL A 84 6.78 13.67 10.56
N ILE A 85 5.96 13.43 11.59
CA ILE A 85 6.45 13.05 12.94
C ILE A 85 6.90 11.58 12.99
N ASN A 86 6.28 10.71 12.19
CA ASN A 86 6.66 9.31 12.11
C ASN A 86 7.70 9.11 10.99
N PRO A 87 8.98 8.83 11.29
CA PRO A 87 10.03 8.78 10.29
C PRO A 87 9.80 7.70 9.23
N VAL A 88 9.24 6.54 9.59
CA VAL A 88 8.94 5.48 8.59
C VAL A 88 7.77 5.85 7.67
N ARG A 89 7.12 6.99 7.90
CA ARG A 89 6.07 7.54 7.02
C ARG A 89 6.50 8.82 6.31
N ALA A 90 7.79 9.15 6.36
CA ALA A 90 8.39 10.33 5.74
C ALA A 90 9.06 9.91 4.41
N PRO A 91 8.33 9.84 3.29
CA PRO A 91 8.93 9.40 2.03
C PRO A 91 9.89 10.48 1.51
N GLU A 92 11.01 10.05 0.95
CA GLU A 92 11.96 10.92 0.27
C GLU A 92 11.33 11.57 -0.98
N THR A 93 12.01 12.51 -1.62
CA THR A 93 11.49 13.14 -2.85
C THR A 93 12.54 13.20 -3.94
N PHE A 94 12.09 12.92 -5.17
CA PHE A 94 12.92 13.14 -6.35
C PHE A 94 13.13 14.62 -6.65
N TYR A 95 12.24 15.50 -6.20
CA TYR A 95 12.31 16.92 -6.50
C TYR A 95 13.41 17.60 -5.67
N VAL A 96 14.38 18.21 -6.34
CA VAL A 96 15.41 19.04 -5.69
C VAL A 96 15.05 20.51 -5.87
N SER A 97 14.81 20.93 -7.11
CA SER A 97 14.38 22.28 -7.47
C SER A 97 13.73 22.26 -8.87
N ALA A 98 13.26 23.42 -9.36
CA ALA A 98 12.63 23.51 -10.67
C ALA A 98 13.56 22.97 -11.78
N GLY A 99 13.13 21.89 -12.44
CA GLY A 99 13.89 21.21 -13.49
C GLY A 99 15.03 20.31 -13.00
N VAL A 100 15.29 20.22 -11.69
CA VAL A 100 16.36 19.40 -11.11
C VAL A 100 15.75 18.28 -10.26
N TYR A 101 16.04 17.04 -10.65
CA TYR A 101 15.52 15.86 -10.00
C TYR A 101 16.63 14.87 -9.66
N ASN A 102 16.53 14.24 -8.48
CA ASN A 102 17.35 13.11 -8.08
C ASN A 102 16.49 11.84 -8.12
N PHE A 103 16.51 11.10 -9.23
CA PHE A 103 15.74 9.87 -9.37
C PHE A 103 16.30 8.69 -8.54
N SER A 104 17.45 8.86 -7.90
CA SER A 104 18.01 7.88 -6.96
C SER A 104 17.56 8.12 -5.51
N ALA A 105 16.74 9.15 -5.25
CA ALA A 105 16.31 9.55 -3.92
C ALA A 105 15.16 8.72 -3.32
N ASP A 106 14.73 7.61 -3.92
CA ASP A 106 13.75 6.71 -3.28
C ASP A 106 14.06 5.28 -3.74
N PRO A 107 15.23 4.74 -3.36
CA PRO A 107 15.67 3.44 -3.83
C PRO A 107 14.71 2.33 -3.37
N GLU A 108 14.08 2.47 -2.20
CA GLU A 108 13.11 1.51 -1.68
C GLU A 108 11.82 1.43 -2.50
N GLY A 109 11.20 2.57 -2.78
CA GLY A 109 9.97 2.62 -3.56
C GLY A 109 10.22 2.23 -5.01
N VAL A 110 11.34 2.69 -5.58
CA VAL A 110 11.75 2.34 -6.94
C VAL A 110 12.02 0.84 -7.08
N PHE A 111 12.62 0.18 -6.08
CA PHE A 111 12.86 -1.26 -6.13
C PHE A 111 11.54 -2.04 -6.29
N PHE A 112 10.55 -1.84 -5.42
CA PHE A 112 9.31 -2.59 -5.50
C PHE A 112 8.44 -2.19 -6.71
N MET A 113 8.53 -0.94 -7.15
CA MET A 113 7.93 -0.51 -8.43
C MET A 113 8.54 -1.27 -9.61
N GLN A 114 9.87 -1.41 -9.67
CA GLN A 114 10.55 -2.16 -10.72
C GLN A 114 10.21 -3.65 -10.67
N GLN A 115 10.14 -4.24 -9.47
CA GLN A 115 9.72 -5.64 -9.31
C GLN A 115 8.28 -5.86 -9.79
N ALA A 116 7.34 -4.99 -9.42
CA ALA A 116 5.98 -5.04 -9.94
C ALA A 116 5.95 -4.97 -11.48
N GLY A 117 6.71 -4.05 -12.07
CA GLY A 117 6.83 -3.92 -13.53
C GLY A 117 7.42 -5.16 -14.20
N ALA A 118 8.44 -5.77 -13.60
CA ALA A 118 9.04 -7.01 -14.10
C ALA A 118 8.07 -8.19 -14.12
N HIS A 119 7.07 -8.20 -13.23
CA HIS A 119 5.99 -9.18 -13.19
C HIS A 119 4.77 -8.80 -14.07
N GLY A 120 4.83 -7.71 -14.83
CA GLY A 120 3.74 -7.26 -15.70
C GLY A 120 2.55 -6.65 -14.95
N VAL A 121 2.75 -6.24 -13.69
CA VAL A 121 1.72 -5.61 -12.86
C VAL A 121 1.49 -4.16 -13.31
N THR A 122 0.24 -3.72 -13.37
CA THR A 122 -0.10 -2.34 -13.75
C THR A 122 0.28 -1.38 -12.61
N ILE A 123 1.12 -0.38 -12.91
CA ILE A 123 1.61 0.59 -11.93
C ILE A 123 0.80 1.89 -12.00
N THR A 124 0.30 2.34 -10.85
CA THR A 124 -0.36 3.64 -10.68
C THR A 124 0.43 4.49 -9.68
N ALA A 125 1.07 5.56 -10.14
CA ALA A 125 1.75 6.49 -9.25
C ALA A 125 0.75 7.37 -8.50
N PHE A 126 1.03 7.69 -7.23
CA PHE A 126 0.26 8.66 -6.45
C PHE A 126 1.15 9.48 -5.51
N VAL A 127 0.69 10.69 -5.18
CA VAL A 127 1.36 11.62 -4.26
C VAL A 127 0.42 11.94 -3.10
N ASN A 128 0.94 11.95 -1.87
CA ASN A 128 0.19 12.38 -0.69
C ASN A 128 0.31 13.89 -0.44
N SER A 129 1.40 14.50 -0.90
CA SER A 129 1.71 15.93 -0.74
C SER A 129 2.72 16.36 -1.80
N ALA A 130 2.75 17.64 -2.15
CA ALA A 130 3.83 18.19 -2.98
C ALA A 130 5.15 18.25 -2.19
N PRO A 131 6.30 18.34 -2.89
CA PRO A 131 7.56 18.76 -2.30
C PRO A 131 7.40 19.99 -1.39
N ALA A 132 8.09 20.02 -0.26
CA ALA A 132 7.98 21.09 0.73
C ALA A 132 8.21 22.50 0.12
N ALA A 133 9.13 22.64 -0.84
CA ALA A 133 9.36 23.90 -1.55
C ALA A 133 8.16 24.41 -2.36
N LEU A 134 7.15 23.58 -2.57
CA LEU A 134 5.94 23.88 -3.34
C LEU A 134 4.68 23.96 -2.44
N THR A 135 4.85 23.96 -1.12
CA THR A 135 3.76 24.11 -0.15
C THR A 135 3.86 25.43 0.62
N SER A 136 2.72 26.01 0.98
CA SER A 136 2.62 27.32 1.61
C SER A 136 3.29 27.39 2.99
N ASN A 137 3.37 26.27 3.68
CA ASN A 137 4.00 26.15 4.99
C ASN A 137 5.38 25.48 4.96
N HIS A 138 5.93 25.22 3.77
CA HIS A 138 7.21 24.54 3.60
C HIS A 138 7.29 23.17 4.28
N ALA A 139 6.17 22.46 4.36
CA ALA A 139 6.06 21.14 4.95
C ALA A 139 5.10 20.24 4.16
N ASN A 140 5.17 18.93 4.40
CA ASN A 140 4.31 17.94 3.74
C ASN A 140 2.99 17.69 4.49
N CYS A 141 2.80 18.30 5.66
CA CYS A 141 1.59 18.20 6.48
C CYS A 141 1.00 19.59 6.77
N GLY A 142 -0.33 19.71 6.72
CA GLY A 142 -1.06 20.90 7.19
C GLY A 142 -0.95 22.16 6.32
N GLY A 143 -0.35 22.06 5.12
CA GLY A 143 -0.19 23.15 4.17
C GLY A 143 -1.12 23.06 2.96
N THR A 144 -1.04 24.07 2.09
CA THR A 144 -1.68 24.12 0.77
C THR A 144 -0.63 24.26 -0.33
N PHE A 145 -1.00 24.03 -1.60
CA PHE A 145 -0.09 24.33 -2.71
C PHE A 145 0.12 25.83 -2.84
N VAL A 146 1.34 26.24 -3.17
CA VAL A 146 1.59 27.63 -3.58
C VAL A 146 1.09 27.82 -5.02
N ASN A 147 0.29 28.88 -5.25
CA ASN A 147 -0.23 29.19 -6.57
C ASN A 147 0.93 29.52 -7.54
N GLY A 148 0.89 28.96 -8.75
CA GLY A 148 1.85 29.24 -9.82
C GLY A 148 3.15 28.42 -9.82
N ALA A 149 3.37 27.51 -8.86
CA ALA A 149 4.59 26.68 -8.82
C ALA A 149 4.40 25.25 -9.35
N LEU A 150 3.21 24.88 -9.81
CA LEU A 150 2.92 23.54 -10.31
C LEU A 150 2.79 23.53 -11.83
N CYS A 151 3.91 23.37 -12.50
CA CYS A 151 3.91 22.75 -13.82
C CYS A 151 3.88 21.25 -13.66
N ILE A 152 2.68 20.67 -13.59
CA ILE A 152 2.57 19.26 -13.95
C ILE A 152 2.90 19.20 -15.44
N LEU A 153 3.98 18.51 -15.78
CA LEU A 153 4.31 18.20 -17.17
C LEU A 153 3.13 17.45 -17.80
N SER A 154 2.29 18.21 -18.50
CA SER A 154 1.48 17.70 -19.60
C SER A 154 2.46 17.10 -20.62
N LYS A 155 2.01 16.06 -21.34
CA LYS A 155 2.75 15.32 -22.38
C LYS A 155 3.34 16.21 -23.50
N SER A 156 3.10 17.52 -23.48
CA SER A 156 3.59 18.53 -24.41
C SER A 156 4.64 19.51 -23.87
N GLY A 157 5.09 19.40 -22.61
CA GLY A 157 6.31 20.08 -22.16
C GLY A 157 6.34 21.62 -22.15
N THR A 158 5.23 22.32 -21.87
CA THR A 158 5.24 23.79 -21.67
C THR A 158 4.31 24.25 -20.54
N CYS A 159 4.81 25.24 -19.78
CA CYS A 159 4.12 26.00 -18.76
C CYS A 159 3.68 27.37 -19.32
N HIS A 160 2.46 27.82 -19.01
CA HIS A 160 2.07 29.23 -19.08
C HIS A 160 2.00 29.81 -17.68
#